data_AF-A0A9J6DTC7-F1
#
_entry.id   AF-A0A9J6DTC7-F1
#
_cell.length_a   1.000
_cell.length_b   1.000
_cell.length_c   1.000
_cell.angle_alpha   90.00
_cell.angle_beta   90.00
_cell.angle_gamma   90.00
#
_symmetry.space_group_name_H-M   'P 1'
#
loop_
_entity.id
_entity.type
_entity.pdbx_description
1 polymer ?
#
loop_
_entity_poly.entity_id
_entity_poly.type
_entity_poly.pdbx_seq_one_letter_code
_entity_poly.pdbx_strand_id
1 'polypeptide(L)'
;MFRPGGFNTVIKLIRFLVGANRHTLTAITLSNMTRLFSFCSEQNAQACIASVESARDRFEKTLGDDGVLLLPAATKSAPFHNQDLMFFDSPGMTALFNLFRVPVTVCPVLRLVDGLPLCVQVCERHFKAEDIVRETSYIDQATGRTVTAPLLRLRLQAEAVPTVFPDCPSYLSIESFRREDPESKRMRLEAASFENVLAESLLPAKKKEEEADKLCDLKDVANFVQGKKLTF
;
A
#
# COMPACT_ATOMS: atom_id res chain seq x y z
N MET A 1 2.61 18.31 21.19
CA MET A 1 2.80 18.68 22.61
C MET A 1 1.45 18.67 23.32
N PHE A 2 1.08 17.54 23.94
CA PHE A 2 -0.17 17.40 24.69
C PHE A 2 0.13 17.82 26.15
N ARG A 3 -0.40 18.95 26.60
CA ARG A 3 -0.20 19.40 27.99
C ARG A 3 -1.16 18.66 28.91
N PRO A 4 -0.71 18.08 30.05
CA PRO A 4 -1.58 17.46 31.03
C PRO A 4 -2.21 18.56 31.88
N GLY A 5 -3.22 19.23 31.31
CA GLY A 5 -4.13 20.11 32.04
C GLY A 5 -5.51 19.48 31.99
N GLY A 6 -6.12 19.23 33.16
CA GLY A 6 -7.45 18.63 33.25
C GLY A 6 -8.44 19.30 32.29
N PHE A 7 -8.94 18.53 31.33
CA PHE A 7 -9.88 19.03 30.32
C PHE A 7 -11.25 19.19 30.99
N ASN A 8 -11.46 20.33 31.66
CA ASN A 8 -12.74 20.72 32.25
C ASN A 8 -13.69 21.15 31.13
N THR A 9 -14.46 20.18 30.63
CA THR A 9 -15.27 20.38 29.43
C THR A 9 -16.35 21.44 29.61
N VAL A 10 -16.93 21.54 30.81
CA VAL A 10 -17.98 22.51 31.16
C VAL A 10 -17.48 23.95 31.02
N ILE A 11 -16.27 24.24 31.51
CA ILE A 11 -15.66 25.58 31.41
C ILE A 11 -15.40 25.96 29.95
N LYS A 12 -15.02 25.00 29.10
CA LYS A 12 -14.82 25.23 27.66
C LYS A 12 -16.13 25.42 26.89
N LEU A 13 -17.22 24.74 27.29
CA LEU A 13 -18.56 24.94 26.74
C LEU A 13 -19.10 26.33 27.09
N ILE A 14 -18.90 26.79 28.33
CA ILE A 14 -19.26 28.15 28.76
C ILE A 14 -18.42 29.18 28.00
N ARG A 15 -17.11 28.95 27.82
CA ARG A 15 -16.26 29.82 26.98
C ARG A 15 -16.64 29.84 25.49
N PHE A 16 -17.23 28.76 24.98
CA PHE A 16 -17.81 28.71 23.62
C PHE A 16 -19.02 29.65 23.50
N LEU A 17 -19.94 29.59 24.47
CA LEU A 17 -21.11 30.48 24.53
C LEU A 17 -20.74 31.97 24.65
N VAL A 18 -19.60 32.28 25.28
CA VAL A 18 -19.08 33.65 25.44
C VAL A 18 -18.27 34.12 24.21
N GLY A 19 -18.14 33.32 23.15
CA GLY A 19 -17.51 33.72 21.88
C GLY A 19 -15.98 33.83 21.90
N ALA A 20 -15.32 33.46 22.99
CA ALA A 20 -13.87 33.63 23.19
C ALA A 20 -13.08 32.35 22.88
N ASN A 21 -13.26 31.75 21.70
CA ASN A 21 -12.79 30.37 21.47
C ASN A 21 -11.61 30.18 20.52
N ARG A 22 -10.62 29.39 20.99
CA ARG A 22 -9.51 28.83 20.19
C ARG A 22 -9.77 27.38 19.75
N HIS A 23 -10.92 26.81 20.09
CA HIS A 23 -11.26 25.41 19.85
C HIS A 23 -12.65 25.28 19.21
N THR A 24 -12.74 24.50 18.13
CA THR A 24 -13.98 24.23 17.39
C THR A 24 -14.96 23.41 18.26
N LEU A 25 -16.26 23.73 18.18
CA LEU A 25 -17.33 23.02 18.89
C LEU A 25 -17.23 21.50 18.70
N THR A 26 -16.95 21.06 17.48
CA THR A 26 -16.71 19.65 17.10
C THR A 26 -15.68 18.96 17.98
N ALA A 27 -14.59 19.64 18.34
CA ALA A 27 -13.53 19.06 19.15
C ALA A 27 -13.97 18.84 20.61
N ILE A 28 -14.81 19.74 21.13
CA ILE A 28 -15.37 19.61 22.49
C ILE A 28 -16.40 18.48 22.51
N THR A 29 -17.33 18.43 21.56
CA THR A 29 -18.35 17.38 21.47
C THR A 29 -17.72 15.99 21.31
N LEU A 30 -16.74 15.86 20.40
CA LEU A 30 -16.01 14.60 20.19
C LEU A 30 -15.27 14.16 21.45
N SER A 31 -14.60 15.09 22.16
CA SER A 31 -13.87 14.75 23.39
C SER A 31 -14.76 14.24 24.53
N ASN A 32 -15.98 14.75 24.66
CA ASN A 32 -16.95 14.22 25.62
C ASN A 32 -17.48 12.86 25.18
N MET A 33 -17.77 12.71 23.88
CA MET A 33 -18.24 11.45 23.32
C MET A 33 -17.21 10.35 23.57
N THR A 34 -15.93 10.60 23.27
CA THR A 34 -14.83 9.65 23.53
C THR A 34 -14.71 9.28 25.01
N ARG A 35 -14.96 10.22 25.94
CA ARG A 35 -14.97 9.93 27.39
C ARG A 35 -16.18 9.11 27.85
N LEU A 36 -17.34 9.30 27.22
CA LEU A 36 -18.51 8.45 27.46
C LEU A 36 -18.30 7.03 26.90
N PHE A 37 -17.60 6.90 25.77
CA PHE A 37 -17.29 5.61 25.16
C PHE A 37 -16.08 4.88 25.79
N SER A 38 -15.22 5.57 26.55
CA SER A 38 -14.06 4.95 27.22
C SER A 38 -14.42 4.04 28.41
N PHE A 39 -15.71 3.90 28.74
CA PHE A 39 -16.20 2.98 29.76
C PHE A 39 -16.34 1.52 29.27
N CYS A 40 -15.82 1.18 28.09
CA CYS A 40 -15.78 -0.22 27.64
C CYS A 40 -14.82 -1.02 28.53
N SER A 41 -15.38 -1.86 29.41
CA SER A 41 -14.66 -2.95 30.09
C SER A 41 -13.81 -3.73 29.07
N GLU A 42 -12.64 -4.23 29.48
CA GLU A 42 -11.76 -5.05 28.62
C GLU A 42 -12.53 -6.22 27.98
N GLN A 43 -13.49 -6.78 28.71
CA GLN A 43 -14.37 -7.86 28.24
C GLN A 43 -15.26 -7.41 27.06
N ASN A 44 -15.82 -6.19 27.13
CA ASN A 44 -16.63 -5.63 26.05
C ASN A 44 -15.78 -5.28 24.83
N ALA A 45 -14.53 -4.84 25.05
CA ALA A 45 -13.58 -4.58 23.98
C ALA A 45 -13.21 -5.87 23.24
N GLN A 46 -12.92 -6.96 23.96
CA GLN A 46 -12.65 -8.27 23.37
C GLN A 46 -13.85 -8.83 22.61
N ALA A 47 -15.06 -8.73 23.17
CA ALA A 47 -16.29 -9.14 22.48
C ALA A 47 -16.54 -8.33 21.20
N CYS A 48 -16.25 -7.02 21.24
CA CYS A 48 -16.33 -6.14 20.07
C CYS A 48 -15.31 -6.55 18.99
N ILE A 49 -14.07 -6.81 19.37
CA ILE A 49 -13.03 -7.29 18.44
C ILE A 49 -13.45 -8.61 17.80
N ALA A 50 -13.91 -9.58 18.59
CA ALA A 50 -14.40 -10.86 18.07
C ALA A 50 -15.60 -10.69 17.11
N SER A 51 -16.50 -9.76 17.41
CA SER A 51 -17.64 -9.43 16.53
C SER A 51 -17.17 -8.82 15.20
N VAL A 52 -16.17 -7.93 15.26
CA VAL A 52 -15.55 -7.33 14.07
C VAL A 52 -14.84 -8.36 13.21
N GLU A 53 -14.09 -9.27 13.82
CA GLU A 53 -13.42 -10.38 13.11
C GLU A 53 -14.45 -11.30 12.46
N SER A 54 -15.52 -11.69 13.17
CA SER A 54 -16.61 -12.48 12.59
C SER A 54 -17.35 -11.75 11.46
N ALA A 55 -17.53 -10.43 11.57
CA ALA A 55 -18.11 -9.62 10.50
C ALA A 55 -17.19 -9.56 9.28
N ARG A 56 -15.88 -9.46 9.49
CA ARG A 56 -14.87 -9.51 8.44
C ARG A 56 -14.87 -10.85 7.72
N ASP A 57 -14.91 -11.97 8.45
CA ASP A 57 -14.92 -13.30 7.83
C ASP A 57 -16.18 -13.52 6.98
N ARG A 58 -17.33 -13.05 7.47
CA ARG A 58 -18.59 -13.05 6.68
C ARG A 58 -18.49 -12.15 5.47
N PHE A 59 -17.86 -10.99 5.61
CA PHE A 59 -17.63 -10.05 4.53
C PHE A 59 -16.75 -10.69 3.44
N GLU A 60 -15.60 -11.26 3.79
CA GLU A 60 -14.70 -11.95 2.86
C GLU A 60 -15.38 -13.16 2.21
N LYS A 61 -16.16 -13.94 2.96
CA LYS A 61 -16.94 -15.07 2.41
C LYS A 61 -18.03 -14.62 1.44
N THR A 62 -18.69 -13.50 1.71
CA THR A 62 -19.76 -12.96 0.84
C THR A 62 -19.18 -12.35 -0.42
N LEU A 63 -18.02 -11.69 -0.29
CA LEU A 63 -17.29 -11.16 -1.44
C LEU A 63 -16.77 -12.30 -2.32
N GLY A 64 -16.36 -13.43 -1.74
CA GLY A 64 -15.83 -14.55 -2.50
C GLY A 64 -14.60 -14.16 -3.33
N ASP A 65 -14.34 -14.91 -4.39
CA ASP A 65 -13.20 -14.63 -5.29
C ASP A 65 -13.56 -13.60 -6.38
N ASP A 66 -14.85 -13.44 -6.70
CA ASP A 66 -15.33 -12.66 -7.86
C ASP A 66 -16.21 -11.44 -7.49
N GLY A 67 -16.57 -11.29 -6.21
CA GLY A 67 -17.54 -10.28 -5.79
C GLY A 67 -16.95 -8.87 -5.74
N VAL A 68 -17.63 -7.93 -6.39
CA VAL A 68 -17.32 -6.50 -6.32
C VAL A 68 -18.21 -5.82 -5.29
N LEU A 69 -17.62 -5.26 -4.24
CA LEU A 69 -18.35 -4.37 -3.35
C LEU A 69 -18.23 -2.95 -3.86
N LEU A 70 -19.37 -2.38 -4.27
CA LEU A 70 -19.51 -0.98 -4.63
C LEU A 70 -20.15 -0.24 -3.45
N LEU A 71 -19.32 0.43 -2.65
CA LEU A 71 -19.81 1.28 -1.55
C LEU A 71 -19.64 2.76 -1.93
N PRO A 72 -20.68 3.61 -1.82
CA PRO A 72 -20.48 5.04 -2.02
C PRO A 72 -19.54 5.57 -0.94
N ALA A 73 -18.57 6.41 -1.33
CA ALA A 73 -17.59 6.96 -0.39
C ALA A 73 -18.24 7.92 0.63
N ALA A 74 -19.37 8.53 0.26
CA ALA A 74 -20.18 9.38 1.13
C ALA A 74 -21.67 9.16 0.82
N THR A 75 -22.51 9.27 1.85
CA THR A 75 -23.98 9.14 1.70
C THR A 75 -24.63 10.39 1.10
N LYS A 76 -23.90 11.52 1.07
CA LYS A 76 -24.36 12.81 0.57
C LYS A 76 -23.26 13.51 -0.24
N SER A 77 -23.68 14.44 -1.08
CA SER A 77 -22.79 15.36 -1.78
C SER A 77 -21.95 16.18 -0.80
N ALA A 78 -20.85 16.76 -1.31
CA ALA A 78 -19.93 17.55 -0.50
C ALA A 78 -20.70 18.59 0.36
N PRO A 79 -20.60 18.49 1.70
CA PRO A 79 -21.34 19.34 2.62
C PRO A 79 -20.76 20.75 2.63
N PHE A 80 -21.61 21.75 2.92
CA PHE A 80 -21.16 23.12 3.10
C PHE A 80 -20.41 23.28 4.43
N HIS A 81 -19.60 24.33 4.53
CA HIS A 81 -18.80 24.59 5.73
C HIS A 81 -19.71 24.66 6.97
N ASN A 82 -19.35 23.92 8.02
CA ASN A 82 -20.09 23.76 9.29
C ASN A 82 -21.39 22.92 9.24
N GLN A 83 -21.81 22.41 8.09
CA GLN A 83 -22.98 21.53 7.99
C GLN A 83 -22.72 20.13 8.59
N ASP A 84 -21.46 19.68 8.56
CA ASP A 84 -21.02 18.37 9.06
C ASP A 84 -21.24 18.15 10.55
N LEU A 85 -21.31 19.23 11.33
CA LEU A 85 -21.51 19.14 12.77
C LEU A 85 -22.86 18.50 13.12
N MET A 86 -23.87 18.69 12.28
CA MET A 86 -25.23 18.16 12.49
C MET A 86 -25.43 16.77 11.90
N PHE A 87 -24.56 16.33 10.98
CA PHE A 87 -24.70 15.08 10.24
C PHE A 87 -23.44 14.22 10.36
N PHE A 88 -23.37 13.38 11.41
CA PHE A 88 -22.31 12.39 11.62
C PHE A 88 -22.39 11.14 10.72
N ASP A 89 -23.00 11.28 9.54
CA ASP A 89 -23.38 10.13 8.69
C ASP A 89 -22.25 9.71 7.73
N SER A 90 -21.32 10.63 7.42
CA SER A 90 -20.25 10.42 6.44
C SER A 90 -19.16 9.40 6.79
N PRO A 91 -18.67 9.25 8.05
CA PRO A 91 -17.50 8.41 8.32
C PRO A 91 -17.84 6.91 8.30
N GLY A 92 -19.10 6.51 8.48
CA GLY A 92 -19.48 5.09 8.59
C GLY A 92 -19.06 4.25 7.39
N MET A 93 -19.26 4.77 6.18
CA MET A 93 -18.95 4.06 4.93
C MET A 93 -17.45 3.78 4.80
N THR A 94 -16.60 4.76 5.11
CA THR A 94 -15.14 4.60 5.03
C THR A 94 -14.55 3.90 6.26
N ALA A 95 -15.17 4.06 7.43
CA ALA A 95 -14.72 3.45 8.67
C ALA A 95 -14.79 1.92 8.61
N LEU A 96 -15.76 1.36 7.87
CA LEU A 96 -15.90 -0.08 7.67
C LEU A 96 -14.61 -0.72 7.13
N PHE A 97 -14.00 -0.12 6.11
CA PHE A 97 -12.77 -0.65 5.50
C PHE A 97 -11.55 -0.47 6.40
N ASN A 98 -11.48 0.64 7.13
CA ASN A 98 -10.46 0.85 8.15
C ASN A 98 -10.56 -0.19 9.27
N LEU A 99 -11.77 -0.59 9.63
CA LEU A 99 -12.06 -1.59 10.67
C LEU A 99 -11.67 -3.00 10.20
N PHE A 100 -12.03 -3.36 8.97
CA PHE A 100 -11.67 -4.66 8.37
C PHE A 100 -10.21 -4.76 7.92
N ARG A 101 -9.49 -3.64 7.89
CA ARG A 101 -8.07 -3.55 7.48
C ARG A 101 -7.83 -4.02 6.05
N VAL A 102 -8.82 -3.80 5.18
CA VAL A 102 -8.71 -4.07 3.75
C VAL A 102 -8.31 -2.78 3.03
N PRO A 103 -7.31 -2.81 2.13
CA PRO A 103 -7.02 -1.67 1.27
C PRO A 103 -8.13 -1.52 0.23
N VAL A 104 -8.53 -0.27 0.03
CA VAL A 104 -9.66 0.11 -0.83
C VAL A 104 -9.26 1.36 -1.59
N THR A 105 -9.65 1.42 -2.86
CA THR A 105 -9.49 2.63 -3.69
C THR A 105 -10.83 3.33 -3.87
N VAL A 106 -10.77 4.63 -4.13
CA VAL A 106 -11.96 5.44 -4.39
C VAL A 106 -11.91 5.89 -5.85
N CYS A 107 -12.86 5.41 -6.64
CA CYS A 107 -12.98 5.75 -8.05
C CYS A 107 -14.13 6.76 -8.25
N PRO A 108 -13.89 7.93 -8.86
CA PRO A 108 -14.97 8.84 -9.25
C PRO A 108 -15.73 8.23 -10.42
N VAL A 109 -17.03 7.98 -10.25
CA VAL A 109 -17.85 7.29 -11.26
C VAL A 109 -18.81 8.25 -11.96
N LEU A 110 -19.40 9.18 -11.21
CA LEU A 110 -20.48 10.01 -11.73
C LEU A 110 -20.32 11.47 -11.31
N ARG A 111 -20.89 12.37 -12.11
CA ARG A 111 -21.10 13.76 -11.73
C ARG A 111 -22.57 13.94 -11.35
N LEU A 112 -22.83 14.38 -10.13
CA LEU A 112 -24.18 14.70 -9.68
C LEU A 112 -24.71 15.94 -10.42
N VAL A 113 -26.03 16.13 -10.42
CA VAL A 113 -26.71 17.30 -11.02
C VAL A 113 -26.16 18.61 -10.44
N ASP A 114 -25.75 18.61 -9.17
CA ASP A 114 -25.12 19.74 -8.48
C ASP A 114 -23.66 20.00 -8.91
N GLY A 115 -23.16 19.26 -9.89
CA GLY A 115 -21.81 19.37 -10.44
C GLY A 115 -20.71 18.74 -9.60
N LEU A 116 -21.07 18.07 -8.50
CA LEU A 116 -20.16 17.42 -7.55
C LEU A 116 -19.85 15.96 -7.95
N PRO A 117 -18.61 15.48 -7.74
CA PRO A 117 -18.26 14.10 -8.06
C PRO A 117 -18.85 13.12 -7.04
N LEU A 118 -19.42 12.03 -7.53
CA LEU A 118 -19.84 10.86 -6.75
C LEU A 118 -18.81 9.75 -6.94
N CYS A 119 -18.26 9.28 -5.82
CA CYS A 119 -17.21 8.29 -5.80
C CYS A 119 -17.69 6.97 -5.21
N VAL A 120 -17.17 5.87 -5.75
CA VAL A 120 -17.41 4.51 -5.29
C VAL A 120 -16.10 3.90 -4.82
N GLN A 121 -16.18 3.11 -3.76
CA GLN A 121 -15.04 2.45 -3.12
C GLN A 121 -14.95 1.00 -3.62
N VAL A 122 -13.76 0.55 -4.03
CA VAL A 122 -13.48 -0.79 -4.58
C VAL A 122 -12.39 -1.50 -3.78
N CYS A 123 -12.63 -2.76 -3.40
CA CYS A 123 -11.76 -3.55 -2.51
C CYS A 123 -10.56 -4.22 -3.20
N GLU A 124 -9.55 -4.59 -2.38
CA GLU A 124 -8.28 -5.24 -2.74
C GLU A 124 -8.37 -6.41 -3.72
N ARG A 125 -9.41 -7.24 -3.63
CA ARG A 125 -9.54 -8.47 -4.43
C ARG A 125 -9.64 -8.22 -5.94
N HIS A 126 -9.95 -6.99 -6.37
CA HIS A 126 -9.95 -6.60 -7.80
C HIS A 126 -8.62 -6.06 -8.30
N PHE A 127 -7.60 -6.03 -7.45
CA PHE A 127 -6.24 -5.64 -7.80
C PHE A 127 -5.38 -6.86 -8.08
N LYS A 128 -4.43 -6.71 -9.00
CA LYS A 128 -3.43 -7.75 -9.23
C LYS A 128 -2.49 -7.81 -8.04
N ALA A 129 -1.87 -8.98 -7.82
CA ALA A 129 -0.92 -9.17 -6.74
C ALA A 129 0.27 -8.18 -6.80
N GLU A 130 0.64 -7.73 -8.00
CA GLU A 130 1.70 -6.74 -8.25
C GLU A 130 1.35 -5.32 -7.75
N ASP A 131 0.07 -4.97 -7.72
CA ASP A 131 -0.40 -3.66 -7.28
C ASP A 131 -0.53 -3.58 -5.74
N ILE A 132 -0.38 -4.72 -5.05
CA ILE A 132 -0.48 -4.83 -3.59
C ILE A 132 0.93 -4.89 -3.00
N VAL A 133 1.33 -3.82 -2.32
CA VAL A 133 2.58 -3.73 -1.58
C VAL A 133 2.44 -4.47 -0.25
N ARG A 134 3.09 -5.64 -0.18
CA ARG A 134 3.13 -6.50 1.01
C ARG A 134 4.41 -6.34 1.82
N GLU A 135 5.46 -5.82 1.20
CA GLU A 135 6.80 -5.74 1.77
C GLU A 135 7.33 -4.31 1.65
N THR A 136 8.17 -3.91 2.59
CA THR A 136 8.93 -2.67 2.53
C THR A 136 10.41 -3.00 2.55
N SER A 137 11.14 -2.45 1.59
CA SER A 137 12.59 -2.52 1.55
C SER A 137 13.19 -1.21 2.07
N TYR A 138 14.19 -1.31 2.92
CA TYR A 138 14.96 -0.18 3.42
C TYR A 138 16.44 -0.45 3.14
N ILE A 139 17.12 0.52 2.53
CA ILE A 139 18.55 0.41 2.25
C ILE A 139 19.31 1.01 3.44
N ASP A 140 20.09 0.19 4.13
CA ASP A 140 20.98 0.65 5.19
C ASP A 140 22.16 1.41 4.58
N GLN A 141 22.26 2.70 4.87
CA GLN A 141 23.28 3.59 4.32
C GLN A 141 24.71 3.22 4.74
N ALA A 142 24.87 2.52 5.87
CA ALA A 142 26.19 2.13 6.37
C ALA A 142 26.73 0.85 5.72
N THR A 143 25.84 -0.10 5.41
CA THR A 143 26.23 -1.44 4.90
C THR A 143 25.90 -1.65 3.44
N GLY A 144 25.11 -0.75 2.83
CA GLY A 144 24.60 -0.89 1.46
C GLY A 144 23.63 -2.06 1.28
N ARG A 145 23.21 -2.72 2.38
CA ARG A 145 22.33 -3.88 2.33
C ARG A 145 20.87 -3.43 2.36
N THR A 146 20.08 -4.02 1.47
CA THR A 146 18.63 -3.82 1.45
C THR A 146 17.99 -4.80 2.43
N VAL A 147 17.37 -4.27 3.48
CA VAL A 147 16.61 -5.03 4.46
C VAL A 147 15.15 -4.98 4.05
N THR A 148 14.58 -6.15 3.76
CA THR A 148 13.16 -6.29 3.41
C THR A 148 12.39 -6.84 4.60
N ALA A 149 11.25 -6.22 4.92
CA ALA A 149 10.36 -6.66 5.98
C ALA A 149 8.90 -6.68 5.50
N PRO A 150 8.09 -7.67 5.94
CA PRO A 150 6.66 -7.70 5.64
C PRO A 150 5.93 -6.55 6.35
N LEU A 151 4.99 -5.93 5.65
CA LEU A 151 4.16 -4.86 6.19
C LEU A 151 3.00 -5.45 7.02
N LEU A 152 2.79 -4.89 8.21
CA LEU A 152 1.63 -5.23 9.05
C LEU A 152 0.29 -4.79 8.43
N ARG A 153 0.32 -3.83 7.50
CA ARG A 153 -0.85 -3.37 6.74
C ARG A 153 -0.50 -3.34 5.27
N LEU A 154 -1.31 -4.05 4.49
CA LEU A 154 -1.23 -4.04 3.04
C LEU A 154 -1.50 -2.63 2.52
N ARG A 155 -0.73 -2.23 1.51
CA ARG A 155 -0.89 -0.93 0.84
C ARG A 155 -1.03 -1.18 -0.65
N LEU A 156 -1.82 -0.36 -1.32
CA LEU A 156 -1.84 -0.36 -2.78
C LEU A 156 -0.70 0.52 -3.30
N GLN A 157 -0.13 0.12 -4.42
CA GLN A 157 0.84 0.92 -5.15
C GLN A 157 0.17 2.25 -5.59
N ALA A 158 0.96 3.31 -5.67
CA ALA A 158 0.48 4.57 -6.25
C ALA A 158 -0.01 4.30 -7.69
N GLU A 159 -1.21 4.79 -8.02
CA GLU A 159 -1.88 4.60 -9.32
C GLU A 159 -2.40 3.19 -9.62
N ALA A 160 -2.46 2.30 -8.63
CA ALA A 160 -3.12 1.00 -8.79
C ALA A 160 -4.59 1.20 -9.21
N VAL A 161 -5.01 0.53 -10.29
CA VAL A 161 -6.39 0.53 -10.80
C VAL A 161 -6.95 -0.88 -10.68
N PRO A 162 -8.18 -1.06 -10.15
CA PRO A 162 -8.79 -2.38 -10.11
C PRO A 162 -9.01 -2.85 -11.55
N THR A 163 -8.41 -4.00 -11.90
CA THR A 163 -8.39 -4.54 -13.27
C THR A 163 -8.98 -5.94 -13.37
N VAL A 164 -9.16 -6.63 -12.24
CA VAL A 164 -9.70 -8.00 -12.20
C VAL A 164 -11.21 -7.97 -12.03
N PHE A 165 -11.92 -8.14 -13.16
CA PHE A 165 -13.38 -8.29 -13.22
C PHE A 165 -13.73 -9.51 -14.09
N PRO A 166 -14.08 -10.66 -13.50
CA PRO A 166 -14.17 -11.95 -14.18
C PRO A 166 -15.25 -12.01 -15.28
N ASP A 167 -16.31 -11.20 -15.17
CA ASP A 167 -17.41 -11.12 -16.14
C ASP A 167 -17.40 -9.86 -17.01
N CYS A 168 -16.35 -9.04 -16.94
CA CYS A 168 -16.22 -7.88 -17.82
C CYS A 168 -15.67 -8.32 -19.19
N PRO A 169 -16.28 -7.86 -20.29
CA PRO A 169 -15.73 -8.04 -21.62
C PRO A 169 -14.27 -7.57 -21.69
N SER A 170 -13.44 -8.26 -22.47
CA SER A 170 -12.00 -8.00 -22.59
C SER A 170 -11.63 -6.57 -23.00
N TYR A 171 -12.56 -5.84 -23.61
CA TYR A 171 -12.40 -4.42 -23.97
C TYR A 171 -12.67 -3.43 -22.82
N LEU A 172 -13.30 -3.86 -21.72
CA LEU A 172 -13.47 -3.08 -20.48
C LEU A 172 -12.42 -3.46 -19.42
N SER A 173 -11.94 -4.70 -19.44
CA SER A 173 -10.81 -5.17 -18.63
C SER A 173 -9.47 -4.94 -19.35
N ILE A 174 -9.26 -3.72 -19.88
CA ILE A 174 -7.98 -3.39 -20.52
C ILE A 174 -6.88 -3.63 -19.49
N GLU A 175 -5.90 -4.49 -19.84
CA GLU A 175 -4.60 -4.46 -19.20
C GLU A 175 -4.18 -3.00 -19.23
N SER A 176 -4.20 -2.32 -18.08
CA SER A 176 -3.71 -0.96 -18.00
C SER A 176 -2.24 -1.05 -18.37
N PHE A 177 -1.92 -0.85 -19.65
CA PHE A 177 -0.58 -0.60 -20.12
C PHE A 177 -0.19 0.68 -19.40
N ARG A 178 0.49 0.51 -18.27
CA ARG A 178 1.06 1.60 -17.51
C ARG A 178 2.00 2.25 -18.50
N ARG A 179 1.59 3.40 -19.05
CA ARG A 179 2.35 4.08 -20.07
C ARG A 179 3.63 4.52 -19.36
N GLU A 180 4.70 3.77 -19.61
CA GLU A 180 6.02 4.04 -19.05
C GLU A 180 6.32 5.51 -19.34
N ASP A 181 6.63 6.27 -18.28
CA ASP A 181 6.92 7.67 -18.45
C ASP A 181 8.13 7.82 -19.41
N PRO A 182 8.19 8.92 -20.18
CA PRO A 182 9.23 9.07 -21.20
C PRO A 182 10.66 9.00 -20.65
N GLU A 183 10.88 9.36 -19.38
CA GLU A 183 12.21 9.36 -18.76
C GLU A 183 12.63 7.96 -18.33
N SER A 184 11.76 7.20 -17.66
CA SER A 184 11.98 5.81 -17.28
C SER A 184 12.24 4.94 -18.51
N LYS A 185 11.50 5.17 -19.60
CA LYS A 185 11.74 4.46 -20.86
C LYS A 185 13.13 4.76 -21.43
N ARG A 186 13.58 6.03 -21.38
CA ARG A 186 14.93 6.41 -21.81
C ARG A 186 15.99 5.76 -20.94
N MET A 187 15.83 5.82 -19.62
CA MET A 187 16.76 5.24 -18.67
C MET A 187 16.91 3.72 -18.85
N ARG A 188 15.81 3.01 -19.12
CA ARG A 188 15.85 1.56 -19.42
C ARG A 188 16.58 1.25 -20.72
N LEU A 189 16.39 2.06 -21.76
CA LEU A 189 17.11 1.91 -23.03
C LEU A 189 18.60 2.21 -22.86
N GLU A 190 18.94 3.23 -22.09
CA GLU A 190 20.33 3.58 -21.75
C GLU A 190 21.00 2.47 -20.93
N ALA A 191 20.31 1.92 -19.92
CA ALA A 191 20.79 0.81 -19.11
C ALA A 191 21.02 -0.46 -19.96
N ALA A 192 20.06 -0.82 -20.82
CA ALA A 192 20.20 -1.96 -21.73
C ALA A 192 21.35 -1.75 -22.74
N SER A 193 21.50 -0.53 -23.26
CA SER A 193 22.64 -0.18 -24.12
C SER A 193 23.96 -0.31 -23.36
N PHE A 194 24.02 0.14 -22.12
CA PHE A 194 25.21 0.05 -21.28
C PHE A 194 25.58 -1.41 -20.97
N GLU A 195 24.60 -2.24 -20.61
CA GLU A 195 24.81 -3.68 -20.38
C GLU A 195 25.34 -4.40 -21.63
N ASN A 196 24.80 -4.09 -22.81
CA ASN A 196 25.28 -4.64 -24.07
C ASN A 196 26.75 -4.26 -24.34
N VAL A 197 27.10 -2.98 -24.14
CA VAL A 197 28.49 -2.50 -24.30
C VAL A 197 29.43 -3.15 -23.29
N LEU A 198 28.98 -3.32 -22.05
CA LEU A 198 29.76 -3.99 -21.00
C LEU A 198 30.00 -5.46 -21.35
N ALA A 199 28.96 -6.17 -21.80
CA ALA A 199 29.06 -7.56 -22.23
C ALA A 199 30.02 -7.71 -23.41
N GLU A 200 29.92 -6.84 -24.41
CA GLU A 200 30.80 -6.84 -25.59
C GLU A 200 32.26 -6.56 -25.21
N SER A 201 32.49 -5.62 -24.29
CA SER A 201 33.83 -5.30 -23.76
C SER A 201 34.44 -6.44 -22.93
N LEU A 202 33.61 -7.27 -22.30
CA LEU A 202 34.04 -8.43 -21.53
C LEU A 202 34.27 -9.68 -22.40
N LEU A 203 33.75 -9.75 -23.63
CA LEU A 203 34.01 -10.85 -24.57
C LEU A 203 35.51 -11.11 -24.81
N PRO A 204 36.38 -10.12 -25.09
CA PRO A 204 37.80 -10.37 -25.27
C PRO A 204 38.51 -10.80 -23.98
N ALA A 205 38.06 -10.32 -22.82
CA ALA A 205 38.60 -10.75 -21.53
C ALA A 205 38.23 -12.20 -21.23
N LYS A 206 36.95 -12.57 -21.41
CA LYS A 206 36.48 -13.96 -21.26
C LYS A 206 37.18 -14.90 -22.24
N LYS A 207 37.39 -14.50 -23.50
CA LYS A 207 38.14 -15.32 -24.47
C LYS A 207 39.59 -15.54 -24.05
N LYS A 208 40.26 -14.52 -23.49
CA LYS A 208 41.63 -14.65 -22.96
C LYS A 208 41.69 -15.57 -21.74
N GLU A 209 40.70 -15.49 -20.85
CA GLU A 209 40.58 -16.35 -19.68
C GLU A 209 40.31 -17.80 -20.08
N GLU A 210 39.40 -18.01 -21.03
CA GLU A 210 39.05 -19.34 -21.58
C GLU A 210 40.19 -19.96 -22.40
N GLU A 211 41.06 -19.14 -23.02
CA GLU A 211 42.28 -19.58 -23.71
C GLU A 211 43.41 -19.89 -22.72
N ALA A 212 43.55 -19.12 -21.64
CA ALA A 212 44.48 -19.40 -20.55
C ALA A 212 44.10 -20.69 -19.80
N ASP A 213 42.82 -20.91 -19.54
CA ASP A 213 42.32 -22.13 -18.91
C ASP A 213 42.56 -23.37 -19.79
N LYS A 214 42.42 -23.25 -21.12
CA LYS A 214 42.77 -24.31 -22.09
C LYS A 214 44.27 -24.60 -22.14
N LEU A 215 45.11 -23.60 -21.92
CA LEU A 215 46.57 -23.76 -21.85
C LEU A 215 47.00 -24.47 -20.56
N CYS A 216 46.25 -24.31 -19.47
CA CYS A 216 46.48 -25.03 -18.22
C CYS A 216 45.89 -26.46 -18.21
N ASP A 217 45.12 -26.85 -19.24
CA ASP A 217 44.34 -28.09 -19.24
C ASP A 217 45.12 -29.32 -19.77
N LEU A 218 44.99 -30.40 -18.98
CA LEU A 218 45.34 -31.81 -19.22
C LEU A 218 46.79 -32.23 -19.54
N LYS A 219 47.54 -31.53 -20.41
CA LYS A 219 48.88 -31.99 -20.81
C LYS A 219 49.96 -31.57 -19.81
N ASP A 220 49.87 -30.36 -19.26
CA ASP A 220 50.87 -29.84 -18.32
C ASP A 220 50.77 -30.47 -16.94
N VAL A 221 49.55 -30.82 -16.48
CA VAL A 221 49.33 -31.58 -15.25
C VAL A 221 49.83 -33.04 -15.39
N ALA A 222 49.61 -33.67 -16.55
CA ALA A 222 50.11 -35.02 -16.83
C ALA A 222 51.65 -35.08 -16.87
N ASN A 223 52.29 -34.06 -17.45
CA ASN A 223 53.76 -33.93 -17.48
C ASN A 223 54.34 -33.67 -16.08
N PHE A 224 53.65 -32.90 -15.23
CA PHE A 224 54.09 -32.63 -13.85
C PHE A 224 54.00 -33.85 -12.94
N VAL A 225 53.01 -34.73 -13.15
CA VAL A 225 52.86 -35.99 -12.40
C VAL A 225 53.89 -37.04 -12.86
N GLN A 226 54.24 -37.07 -14.15
CA GLN A 226 55.27 -37.98 -14.68
C GLN A 226 56.69 -37.57 -14.29
N GLY A 227 56.98 -36.27 -14.15
CA GLY A 227 58.31 -35.76 -13.78
C GLY A 227 58.73 -35.96 -12.31
N LYS A 228 57.82 -36.38 -11.42
CA LYS A 228 58.12 -36.59 -9.98
C LYS A 228 58.41 -38.04 -9.58
N LYS A 229 58.38 -39.00 -10.51
CA LYS A 229 58.89 -40.36 -10.27
C LYS A 229 60.35 -40.46 -10.74
N LEU A 230 61.29 -40.22 -9.81
CA LEU A 230 62.66 -40.75 -9.70
C LEU A 230 63.64 -39.67 -9.20
N THR A 231 63.76 -39.59 -7.87
CA THR A 231 64.99 -39.22 -7.15
C THR A 231 64.85 -39.77 -5.74
N PHE A 232 65.20 -41.04 -5.58
CA PHE A 232 65.76 -41.62 -4.36
C PHE A 232 67.24 -41.86 -4.63
#